data_AF-K6DRG2-F1
#
_entry.id   AF-K6DRG2-F1
#
_cell.length_a   1.000
_cell.length_b   1.000
_cell.length_c   1.000
_cell.angle_alpha   90.00
_cell.angle_beta   90.00
_cell.angle_gamma   90.00
#
_symmetry.space_group_name_H-M   'P 1'
#
loop_
_entity.id
_entity.type
_entity.pdbx_description
1 polymer ?
#
loop_
_entity_poly.entity_id
_entity_poly.type
_entity_poly.pdbx_seq_one_letter_code
_entity_poly.pdbx_strand_id
1 'polypeptide(L)' 'MGQPRQFRAGQKAPNNGIYVEIGETGSMVQKPQSIRLEVGERFPENSNHNRVWTYKSKFK' A
#
# COMPACT_ATOMS: atom_id res chain seq x y z
N MET A 1 -1.69 -20.52 3.12
CA MET A 1 -0.68 -19.46 3.33
C MET A 1 -1.04 -18.30 2.41
N GLY A 2 -1.56 -17.19 2.92
CA GLY A 2 -2.00 -16.05 2.11
C GLY A 2 -0.86 -15.07 1.82
N GLN A 3 -0.82 -14.51 0.61
CA GLN A 3 0.10 -13.42 0.30
C GLN A 3 -0.24 -12.20 1.16
N PRO A 4 0.76 -11.48 1.71
CA PRO A 4 0.51 -10.24 2.44
C PRO A 4 -0.20 -9.23 1.54
N ARG A 5 -1.18 -8.53 2.11
CA ARG A 5 -1.94 -7.46 1.43
C ARG A 5 -1.57 -6.07 1.91
N GLN A 6 -0.81 -5.99 3.00
CA GLN A 6 -0.27 -4.77 3.57
C GLN A 6 1.24 -4.76 3.33
N PHE A 7 1.75 -3.61 2.89
CA PHE A 7 3.14 -3.43 2.50
C PHE A 7 3.73 -2.19 3.17
N ARG A 8 4.97 -2.30 3.61
CA ARG A 8 5.73 -1.20 4.19
C ARG A 8 6.66 -0.55 3.16
N ALA A 9 7.06 0.69 3.44
CA ALA A 9 8.10 1.37 2.67
C ALA A 9 9.34 0.48 2.46
N GLY A 10 9.91 0.53 1.25
CA GLY A 10 11.06 -0.27 0.85
C GLY A 10 10.76 -1.71 0.43
N GLN A 11 9.57 -2.26 0.75
CA GLN A 11 9.15 -3.55 0.21
C GLN A 11 8.89 -3.45 -1.29
N LYS A 12 8.96 -4.58 -1.99
CA LYS A 12 8.71 -4.64 -3.43
C LYS A 12 7.24 -4.91 -3.71
N ALA A 13 6.68 -4.20 -4.69
CA ALA A 13 5.35 -4.45 -5.21
C ALA A 13 5.31 -5.87 -5.83
N PRO A 14 4.38 -6.73 -5.39
CA PRO A 14 4.28 -8.10 -5.90
C PRO A 14 3.61 -8.19 -7.29
N ASN A 15 2.89 -7.15 -7.70
CA ASN A 15 2.25 -7.06 -9.02
C ASN A 15 2.07 -5.61 -9.46
N ASN A 16 1.78 -5.43 -10.74
CA ASN A 16 1.48 -4.13 -11.33
C ASN A 16 0.09 -3.68 -10.85
N GLY A 17 0.01 -2.51 -10.24
CA GLY A 17 -1.24 -2.05 -9.66
C GLY A 17 -1.19 -0.65 -9.09
N ILE A 18 -2.36 -0.20 -8.64
CA ILE A 18 -2.48 1.01 -7.84
C ILE A 18 -2.55 0.58 -6.38
N TYR A 19 -1.73 1.20 -5.56
CA TYR A 19 -1.67 1.00 -4.13
C TYR A 19 -2.11 2.27 -3.41
N VAL A 20 -2.71 2.13 -2.24
CA VAL A 20 -3.20 3.24 -1.42
C VAL A 20 -2.69 3.12 0.01
N GLU A 21 -2.44 4.26 0.65
CA GLU A 21 -2.14 4.28 2.08
C GLU A 21 -3.38 4.01 2.92
N ILE A 22 -3.20 3.16 3.94
CA ILE A 22 -4.15 2.88 5.02
C ILE A 22 -3.41 2.90 6.36
N GLY A 23 -4.13 2.92 7.47
CA GLY A 23 -3.52 2.74 8.79
C GLY A 23 -3.00 1.31 8.95
N GLU A 24 -2.01 1.09 9.83
CA GLU A 24 -1.48 -0.26 10.11
C GLU A 24 -2.57 -1.28 10.47
N THR A 25 -3.66 -0.83 11.11
CA THR A 25 -4.82 -1.64 11.48
C THR A 25 -5.77 -1.96 10.33
N GLY A 26 -5.57 -1.40 9.14
CA GLY A 26 -6.53 -1.51 8.02
C GLY A 26 -7.55 -0.36 7.94
N SER A 27 -7.49 0.62 8.85
CA SER A 27 -8.42 1.75 8.87
C SER A 27 -8.13 2.76 7.76
N MET A 28 -9.16 3.46 7.29
CA MET A 28 -9.00 4.56 6.34
C MET A 28 -8.27 5.74 7.00
N VAL A 29 -7.31 6.34 6.31
CA VAL A 29 -6.56 7.49 6.79
C VAL A 29 -7.12 8.78 6.19
N GLN A 30 -6.91 9.92 6.86
CA GLN A 30 -7.18 11.21 6.25
C GLN A 30 -6.18 11.47 5.11
N LYS A 31 -6.73 11.82 3.93
CA LYS A 31 -5.99 12.08 2.70
C LYS A 31 -5.05 10.91 2.34
N PRO A 32 -5.62 9.74 1.97
CA PRO A 32 -4.81 8.60 1.56
C PRO A 32 -4.05 8.94 0.28
N GLN A 33 -2.75 8.67 0.26
CA GLN A 33 -1.99 8.74 -0.99
C GLN A 33 -2.29 7.51 -1.84
N SER A 34 -2.22 7.67 -3.16
CA SER A 34 -2.29 6.58 -4.12
C SER A 34 -1.10 6.62 -5.06
N ILE A 35 -0.47 5.49 -5.28
CA ILE A 35 0.68 5.34 -6.17
C ILE A 35 0.43 4.19 -7.14
N ARG A 36 0.94 4.31 -8.36
CA ARG A 36 0.97 3.20 -9.32
C ARG A 36 2.38 2.63 -9.30
N LEU A 37 2.50 1.34 -9.04
CA LEU A 37 3.77 0.63 -9.02
C LEU A 37 3.70 -0.57 -9.96
N GLU A 38 4.82 -0.86 -10.59
CA GLU A 38 5.09 -2.08 -11.32
C GLU A 38 5.75 -3.13 -10.42
N VAL A 39 5.70 -4.38 -10.85
CA VAL A 39 6.26 -5.51 -10.13
C VAL A 39 7.75 -5.30 -9.87
N GLY A 40 8.15 -5.49 -8.61
CA GLY A 40 9.54 -5.30 -8.18
C GLY A 40 9.91 -3.86 -7.81
N GLU A 41 9.10 -2.85 -8.14
CA GLU A 41 9.31 -1.48 -7.68
C GLU A 41 9.10 -1.38 -6.17
N ARG A 42 9.82 -0.45 -5.53
CA ARG A 42 9.76 -0.29 -4.08
C ARG A 42 8.66 0.67 -3.67
N PHE A 43 7.94 0.33 -2.60
CA PHE A 43 7.04 1.26 -1.94
C PHE A 43 7.82 2.46 -1.41
N PRO A 44 7.38 3.71 -1.67
CA PRO A 44 7.98 4.90 -1.10
C PRO A 44 7.72 4.97 0.40
N GLU A 45 8.44 5.86 1.08
CA GLU A 45 8.17 6.16 2.48
C GLU A 45 6.75 6.67 2.66
N ASN A 46 6.10 6.14 3.69
CA ASN A 46 4.77 6.58 4.06
C ASN A 46 4.85 7.97 4.69
N SER A 47 3.77 8.76 4.55
CA SER A 47 3.73 10.10 5.15
C SER A 47 3.76 10.10 6.68
N ASN A 48 3.56 8.94 7.31
CA ASN A 48 3.53 8.75 8.75
C ASN A 48 3.91 7.30 9.07
N HIS A 49 4.62 7.07 10.18
CA HIS A 49 5.04 5.75 10.66
C HIS A 49 3.88 4.76 10.86
N ASN A 50 2.66 5.26 11.10
CA ASN A 50 1.48 4.43 11.36
C ASN A 50 0.68 4.09 10.09
N ARG A 51 1.30 4.18 8.90
CA ARG A 51 0.66 3.89 7.61
C ARG A 51 1.36 2.76 6.87
N VAL A 52 0.56 2.00 6.13
CA VAL A 52 1.02 0.95 5.21
C VAL A 52 0.33 1.11 3.87
N TRP A 53 0.95 0.59 2.84
CA TRP A 53 0.37 0.48 1.51
C TRP A 53 -0.48 -0.78 1.41
N THR A 54 -1.62 -0.69 0.76
CA THR A 54 -2.44 -1.85 0.38
C THR A 54 -2.86 -1.70 -1.07
N TYR A 55 -3.34 -2.77 -1.68
CA TYR A 55 -3.95 -2.67 -2.99
C TYR A 55 -5.13 -1.69 -2.95
N LYS A 56 -5.25 -0.86 -3.98
CA LYS A 56 -6.50 -0.15 -4.24
C LYS A 56 -7.53 -1.18 -4.64
N SER A 57 -8.21 -1.76 -3.64
CA SER A 57 -9.41 -2.54 -3.89
C SER A 57 -10.35 -1.67 -4.73
N LYS A 58 -10.84 -2.19 -5.84
CA LYS A 58 -12.03 -1.65 -6.48
C LYS A 58 -13.13 -1.78 -5.45
N PHE A 59 -13.36 -0.75 -4.64
CA PHE A 59 -14.57 -0.66 -3.83
C PHE A 59 -15.73 -0.79 -4.81
N LYS A 60 -16.51 -1.85 -4.65
CA LYS A 60 -17.76 -2.10 -5.35
C LYS A 60 -18.87 -1.46 -4.55
#